data_AF-A0A855GQR6-F1
#
_entry.id   AF-A0A855GQR6-F1
#
_cell.length_a   1.000
_cell.length_b   1.000
_cell.length_c   1.000
_cell.angle_alpha   90.00
_cell.angle_beta   90.00
_cell.angle_gamma   90.00
#
_symmetry.space_group_name_H-M   'P 1'
#
loop_
_entity.id
_entity.type
_entity.pdbx_description
1 polymer ?
#
loop_
_entity_poly.entity_id
_entity_poly.type
_entity_poly.pdbx_seq_one_letter_code
_entity_poly.pdbx_strand_id
1 'polypeptide(L)' 'MTDNVNSPKHYTSGAIEVIDYVEQVTSSYPTETAFSIGNVIKYVSRSPHKNGVEDLKKARWYLDRAIKKMEG' A
#
# COMPACT_ATOMS: atom_id res chain seq x y z
N MET A 1 20.26 18.22 1.69
CA MET A 1 18.84 18.60 1.78
C MET A 1 18.04 17.31 1.69
N THR A 2 17.28 16.97 2.72
CA THR A 2 16.46 15.75 2.73
C THR A 2 15.25 16.02 1.86
N ASP A 3 15.20 15.42 0.67
CA ASP A 3 14.03 15.47 -0.19
C ASP A 3 12.95 14.56 0.42
N ASN A 4 12.18 15.14 1.34
CA ASN A 4 11.06 14.45 1.99
C ASN A 4 9.89 14.16 1.04
N VAL A 5 9.96 14.63 -0.21
CA VAL A 5 8.91 14.47 -1.22
C VAL A 5 9.22 13.25 -2.08
N ASN A 6 10.45 13.11 -2.57
CA ASN A 6 10.86 12.00 -3.44
C ASN A 6 11.55 10.84 -2.69
N SER A 7 11.99 11.05 -1.45
CA SER A 7 12.57 9.98 -0.61
C SER A 7 12.25 10.19 0.88
N PRO A 8 10.97 10.14 1.30
CA PRO A 8 10.63 10.21 2.71
C PRO A 8 11.23 9.01 3.45
N LYS A 9 12.07 9.27 4.48
CA LYS A 9 12.65 8.27 5.41
C LYS A 9 11.64 7.34 6.10
N HIS A 10 10.35 7.53 5.86
CA HIS A 10 9.24 6.83 6.50
C HIS A 10 8.56 5.78 5.61
N TYR A 11 9.14 5.47 4.44
CA TYR A 11 8.68 4.39 3.56
C TYR A 11 9.77 3.37 3.19
N THR A 12 10.99 3.56 3.68
CA THR A 12 12.12 2.63 3.49
C THR A 12 12.22 1.68 4.67
N SER A 13 11.51 0.55 4.57
CA SER A 13 11.81 -0.64 5.39
C SER A 13 12.32 -1.74 4.47
N GLY A 14 13.51 -1.54 3.90
CA GLY A 14 14.19 -2.50 3.04
C GLY A 14 14.99 -1.86 1.90
N ALA A 15 15.57 -2.72 1.05
CA ALA A 15 16.33 -2.33 -0.14
C ALA A 15 15.46 -1.85 -1.32
N ILE A 16 14.14 -1.77 -1.14
CA ILE A 16 13.16 -1.45 -2.18
C ILE A 16 12.23 -0.36 -1.65
N GLU A 17 12.01 0.70 -2.43
CA GLU A 17 11.03 1.75 -2.12
C GLU A 17 9.61 1.17 -2.21
N VAL A 18 8.80 1.43 -1.20
CA VAL A 18 7.42 0.90 -1.15
C VAL A 18 6.58 1.36 -2.34
N ILE A 19 6.86 2.54 -2.90
CA ILE A 19 6.14 3.05 -4.07
C ILE A 19 6.42 2.21 -5.32
N ASP A 20 7.68 1.86 -5.58
CA ASP A 20 8.06 1.02 -6.73
C ASP A 20 7.41 -0.36 -6.63
N TYR A 21 7.40 -0.94 -5.43
CA TYR A 21 6.74 -2.21 -5.18
C TYR A 21 5.21 -2.11 -5.35
N VAL A 22 4.59 -1.01 -4.91
CA VAL A 22 3.16 -0.75 -5.13
C VAL A 22 2.86 -0.65 -6.63
N GLU A 23 3.64 0.10 -7.40
CA GLU A 23 3.46 0.24 -8.85
C GLU A 23 3.62 -1.11 -9.57
N GLN A 24 4.66 -1.87 -9.22
CA GLN A 24 4.90 -3.21 -9.77
C GLN A 24 3.72 -4.15 -9.50
N VAL A 25 3.23 -4.23 -8.26
CA VAL A 25 2.12 -5.13 -7.92
C VAL A 25 0.81 -4.67 -8.57
N THR A 26 0.51 -3.37 -8.51
CA THR A 26 -0.75 -2.83 -9.03
C THR A 26 -0.87 -2.91 -10.54
N SER A 27 0.24 -2.95 -11.28
CA SER A 27 0.25 -3.15 -12.74
C SER A 27 -0.40 -4.45 -13.22
N SER A 28 -0.45 -5.48 -12.36
CA SER A 28 -1.04 -6.78 -12.67
C SER A 28 -2.51 -6.89 -12.27
N TYR A 29 -3.09 -5.85 -11.66
CA TYR A 29 -4.49 -5.81 -11.26
C TYR A 29 -5.33 -5.00 -12.25
N PRO A 30 -6.61 -5.34 -12.44
CA PRO A 30 -7.55 -4.46 -13.12
C PRO A 30 -7.60 -3.08 -12.48
N THR A 31 -7.76 -2.03 -13.29
CA THR A 31 -7.75 -0.62 -12.85
C THR A 31 -8.69 -0.35 -11.68
N GLU A 32 -9.86 -1.02 -11.67
CA GLU A 32 -10.86 -0.90 -10.62
C GLU A 32 -10.41 -1.44 -9.27
N THR A 33 -9.45 -2.36 -9.21
CA THR A 33 -8.94 -2.96 -7.98
C THR A 33 -7.54 -2.47 -7.62
N ALA A 34 -6.73 -2.07 -8.62
CA ALA A 34 -5.36 -1.57 -8.47
C ALA A 34 -5.22 -0.51 -7.36
N PHE A 35 -6.12 0.49 -7.31
CA PHE A 35 -6.11 1.51 -6.26
C PHE A 35 -6.27 0.93 -4.84
N SER A 36 -7.13 -0.08 -4.70
CA SER A 36 -7.37 -0.71 -3.40
C SER A 36 -6.16 -1.55 -2.99
N ILE A 37 -5.57 -2.29 -3.91
CA ILE A 37 -4.35 -3.08 -3.68
C ILE A 37 -3.17 -2.21 -3.27
N GLY A 38 -2.95 -1.07 -3.96
CA GLY A 38 -1.88 -0.14 -3.57
C GLY A 38 -2.05 0.41 -2.14
N ASN A 39 -3.30 0.68 -1.73
CA ASN A 39 -3.59 1.07 -0.36
C ASN A 39 -3.33 -0.06 0.66
N VAL A 40 -3.68 -1.31 0.33
CA VAL A 40 -3.38 -2.48 1.18
C VAL A 40 -1.88 -2.54 1.46
N ILE A 41 -1.06 -2.53 0.42
CA ILE A 41 0.40 -2.60 0.53
C ILE A 41 0.93 -1.44 1.37
N LYS A 42 0.50 -0.21 1.06
CA LYS A 42 0.89 0.99 1.83
C LYS A 42 0.58 0.85 3.33
N TYR A 43 -0.63 0.43 3.69
CA TYR A 43 -1.02 0.34 5.10
C TYR A 43 -0.36 -0.84 5.82
N VAL A 44 -0.18 -1.98 5.14
CA VAL A 44 0.56 -3.12 5.71
C VAL A 44 2.01 -2.72 5.99
N SER A 45 2.69 -2.09 5.03
CA SER A 45 4.08 -1.62 5.22
C SER A 45 4.21 -0.52 6.26
N ARG A 46 3.19 0.35 6.41
CA ARG A 46 3.22 1.46 7.37
C ARG A 46 2.86 1.06 8.81
N SER A 47 2.06 0.01 8.98
CA SER A 47 1.61 -0.50 10.28
C SER A 47 2.73 -0.60 11.33
N PRO A 48 3.87 -1.28 11.08
CA PRO A 48 4.93 -1.42 12.07
C PRO A 48 5.63 -0.09 12.47
N HIS A 49 5.44 1.00 11.73
CA HIS A 49 6.17 2.26 11.92
C HIS A 49 5.30 3.44 12.35
N LYS A 50 3.96 3.35 12.23
CA LYS A 50 3.08 4.50 12.49
C LYS A 50 1.88 4.17 13.37
N ASN A 51 0.86 3.49 12.83
CA ASN A 51 -0.43 3.34 13.51
C ASN A 51 -0.78 1.90 13.89
N GLY A 52 0.14 0.94 13.72
CA GLY A 52 -0.05 -0.46 14.09
C GLY A 52 -1.37 -1.05 13.56
N VAL A 53 -2.16 -1.61 14.48
CA VAL A 53 -3.42 -2.29 14.18
C VAL A 53 -4.43 -1.41 13.43
N GLU A 54 -4.43 -0.08 13.61
CA GLU A 54 -5.34 0.80 12.87
C GLU A 54 -5.05 0.76 11.36
N ASP A 55 -3.78 0.74 10.97
CA ASP A 55 -3.41 0.61 9.56
C ASP A 55 -3.77 -0.78 9.03
N LEU A 56 -3.63 -1.84 9.83
CA LEU A 56 -4.09 -3.18 9.44
C LEU A 56 -5.61 -3.23 9.22
N LYS A 57 -6.40 -2.51 10.03
CA LYS A 57 -7.85 -2.39 9.82
C LYS A 57 -8.18 -1.64 8.52
N LYS A 58 -7.43 -0.58 8.20
CA LYS A 58 -7.56 0.13 6.91
C LYS A 58 -7.19 -0.77 5.74
N ALA A 59 -6.10 -1.53 5.85
CA ALA A 59 -5.70 -2.50 4.85
C ALA A 59 -6.82 -3.52 4.59
N ARG A 60 -7.38 -4.12 5.65
CA ARG A 60 -8.53 -5.04 5.53
C ARG A 60 -9.69 -4.41 4.77
N TRP A 61 -10.08 -3.18 5.12
CA TRP A 61 -11.19 -2.50 4.46
C TRP A 61 -10.98 -2.32 2.94
N TYR A 62 -9.75 -1.98 2.52
CA TYR A 62 -9.43 -1.88 1.09
C TYR A 62 -9.39 -3.25 0.41
N LEU A 63 -8.89 -4.27 1.10
CA LEU A 63 -8.85 -5.64 0.60
C LEU A 63 -10.26 -6.18 0.37
N ASP A 64 -11.17 -6.01 1.33
CA ASP A 64 -12.57 -6.44 1.22
C ASP A 64 -13.26 -5.79 0.01
N ARG A 65 -12.96 -4.51 -0.28
CA ARG A 65 -13.48 -3.81 -1.47
C ARG A 65 -12.90 -4.34 -2.77
N ALA A 66 -11.62 -4.72 -2.78
CA ALA A 66 -11.00 -5.32 -3.95
C ALA A 66 -11.63 -6.68 -4.24
N ILE A 67 -11.76 -7.53 -3.21
CA ILE A 67 -12.40 -8.85 -3.29
C ILE A 67 -13.82 -8.70 -3.84
N LYS A 68 -14.64 -7.82 -3.24
CA LYS A 68 -16.02 -7.58 -3.70
C LYS A 68 -16.12 -7.17 -5.18
N LYS A 69 -15.12 -6.44 -5.69
CA LYS A 69 -15.08 -6.06 -7.12
C LYS A 69 -14.67 -7.20 -8.04
N MET A 70 -13.92 -8.17 -7.53
CA MET A 70 -13.48 -9.34 -8.30
C MET A 70 -14.51 -10.47 -8.27
N GLU A 71 -15.32 -10.55 -7.20
CA GLU A 71 -16.40 -11.53 -7.05
C GLU A 71 -17.71 -11.11 -7.74
N GLY A 72 -17.85 -9.83 -8.09
CA GLY A 72 -19.01 -9.26 -8.79
C GLY A 72 -18.85 -9.28 -10.30
#